data_AF-A0A2I0NZT1-F1
#
_entry.id   AF-A0A2I0NZT1-F1
#
_cell.length_a   1.000
_cell.length_b   1.000
_cell.length_c   1.000
_cell.angle_alpha   90.00
_cell.angle_beta   90.00
_cell.angle_gamma   90.00
#
_symmetry.space_group_name_H-M   'P 1'
#
loop_
_entity.id
_entity.type
_entity.pdbx_description
1 polymer ?
#
loop_
_entity_poly.entity_id
_entity_poly.type
_entity_poly.pdbx_seq_one_letter_code
_entity_poly.pdbx_strand_id
1 'polypeptide(L)'
;MKIDFSSIKGNSTSFVLSESHIAFANALRRAMQSEVKSFAIEDVKIYDNSSALFDEMLAHRLGLIPLTTDLQSYVPRDRCSCNNKGCSLCTVTLTMSVEGARTVVSEDLISQDPAVHPAVGNVPIVKLEKNQKVVLEAYAILSRGLDHAKWQPVTVCGYKNYPIVTPDSRCDGCG
;
A
#
# COMPACT_ATOMS: atom_id res chain seq x y z
N MET A 1 -4.60 30.20 4.36
CA MET A 1 -4.06 28.81 4.31
C MET A 1 -2.78 28.83 3.51
N LYS A 2 -1.66 28.55 4.18
CA LYS A 2 -0.33 28.55 3.59
C LYS A 2 0.36 27.22 3.88
N ILE A 3 1.03 26.64 2.88
CA ILE A 3 1.75 25.37 3.00
C ILE A 3 3.22 25.65 2.74
N ASP A 4 4.07 25.35 3.72
CA ASP A 4 5.53 25.49 3.62
C ASP A 4 6.18 24.10 3.74
N PHE A 5 6.75 23.59 2.65
CA PHE A 5 7.42 22.28 2.65
C PHE A 5 8.77 22.35 3.36
N SER A 6 8.95 21.54 4.40
CA SER A 6 10.20 21.48 5.17
C SER A 6 11.16 20.41 4.64
N SER A 7 10.63 19.27 4.20
CA SER A 7 11.42 18.17 3.65
C SER A 7 10.58 17.34 2.70
N ILE A 8 11.10 17.09 1.50
CA ILE A 8 10.54 16.14 0.54
C ILE A 8 11.62 15.08 0.29
N LYS A 9 11.36 13.85 0.74
CA LYS A 9 12.18 12.67 0.46
C LYS A 9 11.31 11.70 -0.34
N GLY A 10 11.93 10.77 -1.08
CA GLY A 10 11.23 9.87 -2.01
C GLY A 10 9.91 9.28 -1.47
N ASN A 11 9.92 8.74 -0.25
CA ASN A 11 8.74 8.12 0.38
C ASN A 11 8.18 8.89 1.59
N SER A 12 8.66 10.10 1.87
CA SER A 12 8.23 10.86 3.06
C SER A 12 8.27 12.35 2.83
N THR A 13 7.16 13.03 3.13
CA THR A 13 7.05 14.49 3.01
C THR A 13 6.66 15.09 4.36
N SER A 14 7.29 16.21 4.71
CA SER A 14 6.96 17.03 5.87
C SER A 14 6.73 18.47 5.42
N PHE A 15 5.66 19.08 5.93
CA PHE A 15 5.30 20.45 5.64
C PHE A 15 4.61 21.09 6.85
N VAL A 16 4.62 22.42 6.89
CA VAL A 16 3.91 23.24 7.88
C VAL A 16 2.66 23.78 7.22
N LEU A 17 1.51 23.58 7.88
CA LEU A 17 0.23 24.16 7.49
C LEU A 17 -0.08 25.35 8.40
N SER A 18 -0.06 26.54 7.81
CA SER A 18 -0.33 27.81 8.49
C SER A 18 -1.69 28.37 8.08
N GLU A 19 -2.29 29.21 8.93
CA GLU A 19 -3.59 29.86 8.70
C GLU A 19 -4.71 28.85 8.35
N SER A 20 -4.81 27.80 9.15
CA SER A 20 -5.84 26.77 9.00
C SER A 20 -6.28 26.28 10.37
N HIS A 21 -7.46 25.66 10.40
CA HIS A 21 -8.03 25.09 11.63
C HIS A 21 -7.54 23.66 11.84
N ILE A 22 -7.46 23.25 13.11
CA ILE A 22 -7.12 21.87 13.50
C ILE A 22 -8.08 20.86 12.85
N ALA A 23 -9.36 21.20 12.74
CA ALA A 23 -10.36 20.38 12.07
C ALA A 23 -10.01 20.11 10.60
N PHE A 24 -9.51 21.13 9.89
CA PHE A 24 -9.08 21.00 8.49
C PHE A 24 -7.83 20.14 8.36
N ALA A 25 -6.82 20.35 9.22
CA ALA A 25 -5.63 19.50 9.26
C ALA A 25 -5.98 18.02 9.51
N ASN A 26 -6.90 17.75 10.44
CA ASN A 26 -7.38 16.40 10.70
C ASN A 26 -8.20 15.82 9.54
N ALA A 27 -9.02 16.64 8.88
CA ALA A 27 -9.75 16.20 7.69
C ALA A 27 -8.79 15.81 6.55
N LEU A 28 -7.74 16.61 6.32
CA LEU A 28 -6.70 16.30 5.34
C LEU A 28 -5.98 15.00 5.68
N ARG A 29 -5.57 14.82 6.95
CA ARG A 29 -4.94 13.58 7.44
C ARG A 29 -5.84 12.36 7.21
N ARG A 30 -7.15 12.47 7.50
CA ARG A 30 -8.12 11.39 7.27
C ARG A 30 -8.28 11.09 5.78
N ALA A 31 -8.45 12.12 4.95
CA ALA A 31 -8.60 11.96 3.51
C ALA A 31 -7.38 11.26 2.87
N MET A 32 -6.16 11.64 3.27
CA MET A 32 -4.92 11.00 2.82
C MET A 32 -4.86 9.50 3.17
N GLN A 33 -5.44 9.09 4.30
CA GLN A 33 -5.44 7.68 4.73
C GLN A 33 -6.59 6.89 4.08
N SER A 34 -7.80 7.44 4.06
CA SER A 34 -9.01 6.65 3.77
C SER A 34 -9.62 6.88 2.39
N GLU A 35 -9.41 8.02 1.75
CA GLU A 35 -10.14 8.37 0.51
C GLU A 35 -9.29 8.24 -0.76
N VAL A 36 -7.96 8.30 -0.62
CA VAL A 36 -7.04 8.11 -1.74
C VAL A 36 -7.05 6.63 -2.13
N LYS A 37 -7.25 6.38 -3.42
CA LYS A 37 -7.33 5.02 -3.96
C LYS A 37 -5.94 4.44 -4.20
N SER A 38 -5.81 3.14 -4.01
CA SER A 38 -4.60 2.37 -4.34
C SER A 38 -4.96 0.98 -4.86
N PHE A 39 -4.02 0.34 -5.55
CA PHE A 39 -4.15 -1.07 -5.91
C PHE A 39 -3.73 -1.97 -4.75
N ALA A 40 -4.50 -3.01 -4.51
CA ALA A 40 -4.10 -4.13 -3.65
C ALA A 40 -4.73 -5.43 -4.15
N ILE A 41 -4.11 -6.56 -3.80
CA ILE A 41 -4.62 -7.90 -4.12
C ILE A 41 -5.90 -8.16 -3.30
N GLU A 42 -6.98 -8.50 -4.00
CA GLU A 42 -8.28 -8.83 -3.40
C GLU A 42 -8.51 -10.33 -3.40
N ASP A 43 -8.50 -10.92 -4.60
CA ASP A 43 -8.81 -12.33 -4.80
C ASP A 43 -7.52 -13.08 -5.13
N VAL A 44 -7.29 -14.24 -4.49
CA VAL A 44 -6.16 -15.12 -4.79
C VAL A 44 -6.68 -16.50 -5.12
N LYS A 45 -6.27 -17.02 -6.27
CA LYS A 45 -6.60 -18.34 -6.77
C LYS A 45 -5.35 -19.21 -6.73
N ILE A 46 -5.31 -20.11 -5.76
CA ILE A 46 -4.18 -21.01 -5.54
C ILE A 46 -4.44 -22.30 -6.32
N TYR A 47 -3.48 -22.66 -7.17
CA TYR A 47 -3.51 -23.92 -7.93
C TYR A 47 -2.74 -25.02 -7.21
N ASP A 48 -1.61 -24.67 -6.59
CA ASP A 48 -0.78 -25.60 -5.84
C ASP A 48 -0.06 -24.85 -4.72
N ASN A 49 -0.19 -25.32 -3.50
CA ASN A 49 0.55 -24.82 -2.36
C ASN A 49 0.97 -26.00 -1.47
N SER A 50 2.25 -26.34 -1.56
CA SER A 50 2.90 -27.34 -0.69
C SER A 50 3.83 -26.69 0.34
N SER A 51 3.74 -25.37 0.52
CA SER A 51 4.54 -24.62 1.48
C SER A 51 4.12 -24.87 2.93
N ALA A 52 4.86 -24.30 3.88
CA ALA A 52 4.50 -24.37 5.31
C ALA A 52 3.34 -23.43 5.71
N LEU A 53 2.91 -22.51 4.84
CA LEU A 53 1.81 -21.59 5.11
C LEU A 53 0.51 -22.12 4.51
N PHE A 54 -0.56 -22.09 5.30
CA PHE A 54 -1.91 -22.31 4.81
C PHE A 54 -2.32 -21.22 3.81
N ASP A 55 -3.24 -21.57 2.93
CA ASP A 55 -3.70 -20.76 1.81
C ASP A 55 -4.21 -19.37 2.26
N GLU A 56 -4.97 -19.30 3.34
CA GLU A 56 -5.53 -18.06 3.88
C GLU A 56 -4.43 -17.13 4.40
N MET A 57 -3.40 -17.70 5.02
CA MET A 57 -2.26 -16.94 5.52
C MET A 57 -1.41 -16.41 4.37
N LEU A 58 -1.22 -17.22 3.32
CA LEU A 58 -0.53 -16.81 2.10
C LEU A 58 -1.30 -15.69 1.39
N ALA A 59 -2.60 -15.87 1.18
CA ALA A 59 -3.48 -14.89 0.56
C ALA A 59 -3.50 -13.57 1.34
N HIS A 60 -3.59 -13.63 2.68
CA HIS A 60 -3.55 -12.44 3.53
C HIS A 60 -2.23 -11.67 3.39
N ARG A 61 -1.09 -12.37 3.33
CA ARG A 61 0.23 -11.74 3.11
C ARG A 61 0.31 -11.07 1.74
N LEU A 62 -0.16 -11.75 0.69
CA LEU A 62 -0.21 -11.20 -0.66
C LEU A 62 -1.07 -9.94 -0.72
N GLY A 63 -2.22 -9.94 -0.03
CA GLY A 63 -3.10 -8.78 0.09
C GLY A 63 -2.44 -7.52 0.67
N LEU A 64 -1.39 -7.69 1.49
CA LEU A 64 -0.68 -6.59 2.14
C LEU A 64 0.59 -6.14 1.38
N ILE A 65 0.93 -6.77 0.25
CA ILE A 65 2.05 -6.33 -0.58
C ILE A 65 1.64 -5.03 -1.29
N PRO A 66 2.36 -3.91 -1.07
CA PRO A 66 2.03 -2.66 -1.73
C PRO A 66 2.33 -2.75 -3.22
N LEU A 67 1.36 -2.36 -4.05
CA LEU A 67 1.49 -2.29 -5.51
C LEU A 67 1.63 -0.85 -5.97
N THR A 68 2.36 -0.63 -7.07
CA THR A 68 2.32 0.64 -7.80
C THR A 68 0.93 0.86 -8.35
N THR A 69 0.50 2.11 -8.40
CA THR A 69 -0.88 2.47 -8.76
C THR A 69 -0.87 3.50 -9.88
N ASP A 70 -1.46 3.15 -11.02
CA ASP A 70 -1.84 4.10 -12.06
C ASP A 70 -3.34 4.44 -11.93
N LEU A 71 -3.63 5.67 -11.49
CA LEU A 71 -5.00 6.15 -11.27
C LEU A 71 -5.70 6.61 -12.55
N GLN A 72 -4.98 6.82 -13.65
CA GLN A 72 -5.58 7.34 -14.88
C GLN A 72 -6.10 6.23 -15.79
N SER A 73 -5.38 5.12 -15.86
CA SER A 73 -5.71 4.01 -16.78
C SER A 73 -6.81 3.08 -16.25
N TYR A 74 -7.11 3.13 -14.95
CA TYR A 74 -7.99 2.17 -14.28
C TYR A 74 -9.22 2.80 -13.64
N VAL A 75 -10.32 2.07 -13.75
CA VAL A 75 -11.61 2.46 -13.14
C VAL A 75 -11.89 1.53 -11.96
N PRO A 76 -12.31 2.07 -10.80
CA PRO A 76 -12.80 1.27 -9.69
C PRO A 76 -13.90 0.27 -10.10
N ARG A 77 -13.90 -0.92 -9.50
CA ARG A 77 -14.80 -2.03 -9.87
C ARG A 77 -16.28 -1.64 -9.79
N ASP A 78 -16.66 -0.83 -8.80
CA ASP A 78 -18.01 -0.29 -8.58
C ASP A 78 -18.49 0.64 -9.71
N ARG A 79 -17.57 1.27 -10.44
CA ARG A 79 -17.88 2.18 -11.56
C ARG A 79 -17.60 1.56 -12.92
N CYS A 80 -17.23 0.29 -12.95
CA CYS A 80 -16.91 -0.41 -14.18
C CYS A 80 -18.19 -0.99 -14.83
N SER A 81 -18.26 -0.94 -16.16
CA SER A 81 -19.37 -1.50 -16.93
C SER A 81 -19.40 -3.04 -16.95
N CYS A 82 -18.39 -3.71 -16.38
CA CYS A 82 -18.27 -5.17 -16.42
C CYS A 82 -19.13 -5.91 -15.38
N ASN A 83 -20.03 -5.23 -14.66
CA ASN A 83 -20.88 -5.81 -13.61
C ASN A 83 -20.08 -6.65 -12.60
N ASN A 84 -18.96 -6.11 -12.13
CA ASN A 84 -18.05 -6.77 -11.17
C ASN A 84 -17.45 -8.09 -11.64
N LYS A 85 -17.48 -8.44 -12.93
CA LYS A 85 -16.85 -9.69 -13.41
C LYS A 85 -15.32 -9.64 -13.44
N GLY A 86 -14.74 -8.44 -13.39
CA GLY A 86 -13.30 -8.22 -13.57
C GLY A 86 -12.97 -8.16 -15.06
N CYS A 87 -12.55 -7.00 -15.54
CA CYS A 87 -12.04 -6.81 -16.89
C CYS A 87 -10.69 -6.10 -16.84
N SER A 88 -10.02 -5.99 -17.99
CA SER A 88 -8.72 -5.33 -18.10
C SER A 88 -8.70 -3.86 -17.64
N LEU A 89 -9.85 -3.20 -17.52
CA LEU A 89 -9.94 -1.80 -17.07
C LEU A 89 -10.12 -1.64 -15.56
N CYS A 90 -10.44 -2.72 -14.82
CA CYS A 90 -10.72 -2.64 -13.38
C CYS A 90 -9.96 -3.67 -12.54
N THR A 91 -9.29 -4.62 -13.17
CA THR A 91 -8.57 -5.70 -12.48
C THR A 91 -7.25 -5.98 -13.19
N VAL A 92 -6.19 -6.12 -12.41
CA VAL A 92 -4.87 -6.56 -12.88
C VAL A 92 -4.60 -7.95 -12.33
N THR A 93 -4.15 -8.85 -13.19
CA THR A 93 -3.77 -10.21 -12.77
C THR A 93 -2.27 -10.28 -12.56
N LEU A 94 -1.85 -10.83 -11.42
CA LEU A 94 -0.48 -11.19 -11.10
C LEU A 94 -0.38 -12.71 -11.00
N THR A 95 0.69 -13.30 -11.52
CA THR A 95 0.93 -14.75 -11.47
C THR A 95 2.22 -15.04 -10.73
N MET A 96 2.27 -16.18 -10.05
CA MET A 96 3.47 -16.65 -9.37
C MET A 96 3.55 -18.17 -9.48
N SER A 97 4.71 -18.68 -9.90
CA SER A 97 4.99 -20.11 -10.00
C SER A 97 6.44 -20.34 -9.58
N VAL A 98 6.63 -20.72 -8.32
CA VAL A 98 7.96 -20.91 -7.72
C VAL A 98 8.05 -22.29 -7.09
N GLU A 99 9.17 -22.98 -7.32
CA GLU A 99 9.48 -24.30 -6.78
C GLU A 99 10.92 -24.35 -6.27
N GLY A 100 11.16 -25.16 -5.24
CA GLY A 100 12.49 -25.46 -4.73
C GLY A 100 12.89 -24.62 -3.53
N ALA A 101 14.03 -24.99 -2.92
CA ALA A 101 14.49 -24.41 -1.67
C ALA A 101 14.94 -22.95 -1.83
N ARG A 102 14.04 -22.00 -1.57
CA ARG A 102 14.32 -20.55 -1.57
C ARG A 102 13.28 -19.77 -0.78
N THR A 103 13.59 -18.51 -0.49
CA THR A 103 12.57 -17.55 -0.06
C THR A 103 11.89 -16.98 -1.29
N VAL A 104 10.56 -17.05 -1.31
CA VAL A 104 9.71 -16.38 -2.29
C VAL A 104 9.55 -14.93 -1.85
N VAL A 105 9.81 -14.00 -2.75
CA VAL A 105 9.74 -12.56 -2.51
C VAL A 105 8.73 -11.90 -3.43
N SER A 106 8.38 -10.64 -3.16
CA SER A 106 7.40 -9.90 -3.96
C SER A 106 7.79 -9.79 -5.43
N GLU A 107 9.07 -9.70 -5.78
CA GLU A 107 9.56 -9.75 -7.17
C GLU A 107 9.19 -11.03 -7.93
N ASP A 108 8.87 -12.13 -7.24
CA ASP A 108 8.43 -13.37 -7.88
C ASP A 108 6.95 -13.27 -8.38
N LEU A 109 6.22 -12.19 -8.05
CA LEU A 109 4.90 -11.88 -8.62
C LEU A 109 5.06 -11.18 -9.98
N ILE A 110 4.65 -11.88 -11.03
CA ILE A 110 4.70 -11.39 -12.41
C ILE A 110 3.36 -10.74 -12.74
N SER A 111 3.36 -9.43 -12.94
CA SER A 111 2.14 -8.70 -13.35
C SER A 111 1.90 -8.79 -14.86
N GLN A 112 0.63 -8.89 -15.25
CA GLN A 112 0.23 -8.71 -16.66
C GLN A 112 0.40 -7.27 -17.16
N ASP A 113 0.34 -6.28 -16.25
CA ASP A 113 0.59 -4.88 -16.56
C ASP A 113 1.84 -4.38 -15.82
N PRO A 114 2.93 -4.05 -16.54
CA PRO A 114 4.14 -3.50 -15.94
C PRO A 114 3.94 -2.21 -15.13
N ALA A 115 2.83 -1.48 -15.31
CA ALA A 115 2.52 -0.29 -14.52
C ALA A 115 2.04 -0.61 -13.09
N VAL A 116 1.50 -1.82 -12.88
CA VAL A 116 0.97 -2.29 -11.58
C VAL A 116 1.78 -3.49 -11.14
N HIS A 117 2.85 -3.23 -10.39
CA HIS A 117 3.79 -4.24 -9.90
C HIS A 117 4.09 -3.98 -8.41
N PRO A 118 4.71 -4.93 -7.70
CA PRO A 118 5.12 -4.69 -6.32
C PRO A 118 6.00 -3.44 -6.20
N ALA A 119 5.57 -2.49 -5.36
CA ALA A 119 6.28 -1.23 -5.14
C ALA A 119 7.62 -1.43 -4.42
N VAL A 120 7.73 -2.52 -3.66
CA VAL A 120 8.96 -2.97 -3.01
C VAL A 120 9.18 -4.43 -3.41
N GLY A 121 10.32 -4.71 -4.04
CA GLY A 121 10.58 -6.01 -4.67
C GLY A 121 11.12 -7.12 -3.77
N ASN A 122 11.68 -6.77 -2.60
CA ASN A 122 12.30 -7.73 -1.69
C ASN A 122 11.44 -7.99 -0.43
N VAL A 123 10.11 -8.00 -0.57
CA VAL A 123 9.21 -8.33 0.55
C VAL A 123 9.08 -9.86 0.63
N PRO A 124 9.51 -10.52 1.73
CA PRO A 124 9.40 -11.97 1.83
C PRO A 124 7.93 -12.40 1.94
N ILE A 125 7.55 -13.42 1.18
CA ILE A 125 6.18 -13.99 1.13
C ILE A 125 6.13 -15.34 1.86
N VAL A 126 7.00 -16.28 1.49
CA VAL A 126 7.04 -17.61 2.11
C VAL A 126 8.40 -18.25 1.87
N LYS A 127 8.87 -19.06 2.81
CA LYS A 127 10.07 -19.89 2.61
C LYS A 127 9.65 -21.27 2.13
N LEU A 128 10.27 -21.73 1.06
CA LEU A 128 10.08 -23.06 0.49
C LEU A 128 11.31 -23.93 0.78
N GLU A 129 11.05 -25.22 1.01
CA GLU A 129 12.06 -26.27 1.06
C GLU A 129 12.16 -27.01 -0.30
N LYS A 130 13.13 -27.93 -0.45
CA LYS A 130 13.56 -28.49 -1.75
C LYS A 130 12.43 -29.05 -2.64
N ASN A 131 11.38 -29.61 -2.04
CA ASN A 131 10.26 -30.24 -2.77
C ASN A 131 8.94 -29.48 -2.60
N GLN A 132 8.99 -28.21 -2.20
CA GLN A 132 7.82 -27.36 -2.05
C GLN A 132 7.70 -26.41 -3.23
N LYS A 133 6.46 -26.08 -3.58
CA LYS A 133 6.10 -25.13 -4.62
C LYS A 133 4.84 -24.35 -4.26
N VAL A 134 4.73 -23.19 -4.88
CA VAL A 134 3.55 -22.32 -4.84
C VAL A 134 3.24 -21.86 -6.25
N VAL A 135 2.02 -22.15 -6.70
CA VAL A 135 1.48 -21.75 -8.01
C VAL A 135 0.14 -21.08 -7.79
N LEU A 136 0.03 -19.82 -8.17
CA LEU A 136 -1.19 -19.02 -7.97
C LEU A 136 -1.38 -17.90 -8.99
N GLU A 137 -2.61 -17.43 -9.06
CA GLU A 137 -3.06 -16.18 -9.68
C GLU A 137 -3.61 -15.26 -8.59
N ALA A 138 -3.26 -13.98 -8.64
CA ALA A 138 -3.77 -12.95 -7.74
C ALA A 138 -4.39 -11.82 -8.56
N TYR A 139 -5.55 -11.33 -8.12
CA TYR A 139 -6.30 -10.28 -8.80
C TYR A 139 -6.26 -9.01 -7.95
N ALA A 140 -5.61 -7.98 -8.47
CA ALA A 140 -5.52 -6.67 -7.84
C ALA A 140 -6.61 -5.74 -8.35
N ILE A 141 -7.24 -5.01 -7.44
CA ILE A 141 -8.28 -4.02 -7.75
C ILE A 141 -7.96 -2.67 -7.11
N LEU A 142 -8.49 -1.62 -7.73
CA LEU A 142 -8.41 -0.27 -7.22
C LEU A 142 -9.53 -0.03 -6.19
N SER A 143 -9.17 0.25 -4.94
CA SER A 143 -10.12 0.62 -3.89
C SER A 143 -9.52 1.62 -2.90
N ARG A 144 -10.24 1.91 -1.81
CA ARG A 144 -9.87 2.94 -0.83
C ARG A 144 -9.49 2.34 0.53
N GLY A 145 -8.63 3.05 1.26
CA GLY A 145 -8.28 2.70 2.65
C GLY A 145 -9.47 2.67 3.61
N LEU A 146 -10.60 3.32 3.26
CA LEU A 146 -11.85 3.21 3.99
C LEU A 146 -12.42 1.78 4.01
N ASP A 147 -12.23 1.03 2.92
CA ASP A 147 -12.81 -0.30 2.76
C ASP A 147 -11.95 -1.37 3.47
N HIS A 148 -10.62 -1.24 3.38
CA HIS A 148 -9.67 -2.08 4.12
C HIS A 148 -8.29 -1.41 4.20
N ALA A 149 -7.54 -1.69 5.27
CA ALA A 149 -6.22 -1.11 5.52
C ALA A 149 -5.18 -1.40 4.41
N LYS A 150 -5.37 -2.47 3.64
CA LYS A 150 -4.49 -2.84 2.52
C LYS A 150 -4.49 -1.83 1.37
N TRP A 151 -5.56 -1.04 1.25
CA TRP A 151 -5.64 0.06 0.28
C TRP A 151 -5.25 1.41 0.87
N GLN A 152 -4.73 1.46 2.10
CA GLN A 152 -4.22 2.69 2.68
C GLN A 152 -2.89 3.04 1.99
N PRO A 153 -2.79 4.17 1.26
CA PRO A 153 -1.61 4.50 0.45
C PRO A 153 -0.46 5.11 1.27
N VAL A 154 -0.69 5.38 2.56
CA VAL A 154 0.28 5.99 3.46
C VAL A 154 0.54 5.10 4.67
N THR A 155 1.80 4.86 5.01
CA THR A 155 2.14 4.09 6.22
C THR A 155 2.00 4.94 7.48
N VAL A 156 2.48 6.19 7.44
CA VAL A 156 2.43 7.12 8.56
C VAL A 156 1.94 8.47 8.07
N CYS A 157 0.83 8.93 8.63
CA CYS A 157 0.28 10.25 8.34
C CYS A 157 -0.27 10.85 9.64
N GLY A 158 0.42 11.86 10.15
CA GLY A 158 0.10 12.52 11.41
C GLY A 158 0.52 13.98 11.36
N TYR A 159 -0.02 14.77 12.29
CA TYR A 159 0.38 16.15 12.47
C TYR A 159 0.55 16.43 13.96
N LYS A 160 1.33 17.46 14.27
CA LYS A 160 1.49 18.01 15.61
C LYS A 160 1.32 19.52 15.54
N ASN A 161 0.88 20.13 16.64
CA ASN A 161 0.90 21.58 16.75
C ASN A 161 2.33 22.09 16.67
N TYR A 162 2.51 23.25 16.04
CA TYR A 162 3.81 23.90 15.98
C TYR A 162 4.14 24.43 17.38
N PRO A 163 5.22 23.97 18.03
CA PRO A 163 5.54 24.40 19.38
C PRO A 163 6.02 25.86 19.38
N ILE A 164 5.49 26.66 20.30
CA ILE A 164 6.01 27.99 20.60
C ILE A 164 6.78 27.85 21.92
N VAL A 165 8.11 27.94 21.84
CA VAL A 165 8.98 27.89 23.01
C VAL A 165 9.41 29.32 23.33
N THR A 166 8.98 29.83 24.47
CA THR A 166 9.35 31.16 24.95
C THR A 166 10.23 31.00 26.19
N PRO A 167 11.56 31.16 26.08
CA PRO A 167 12.45 31.10 27.24
C PRO A 167 12.17 32.27 28.18
N ASP A 168 12.16 31.98 29.49
CA ASP A 168 12.00 32.95 30.57
C ASP A 168 13.39 33.32 31.16
N SER A 169 13.43 34.37 31.98
CA SER A 169 14.58 34.82 32.78
C SER A 169 15.22 33.75 33.68
N ARG A 170 14.51 32.66 33.93
CA ARG A 170 14.98 31.47 34.67
C ARG A 170 15.74 30.47 33.80
N CYS A 171 15.76 30.67 32.47
CA CYS A 171 16.54 29.85 31.56
C CYS A 171 18.02 30.22 31.73
N ASP A 172 18.76 29.36 32.40
CA ASP A 172 20.21 29.47 32.65
C ASP A 172 21.06 28.95 31.47
N GLY A 173 20.41 28.56 30.36
CA GLY A 173 21.09 28.11 29.15
C GLY A 173 21.81 26.77 29.32
N CYS A 174 21.36 25.93 30.26
CA CYS A 174 21.91 24.58 30.43
C CYS A 174 21.54 23.68 29.23
N GLY A 175 22.32 23.80 28.15
CA GLY A 175 22.45 22.81 27.09
C GLY A 175 23.65 21.91 27.36
#